data_AF-A0A536S429-F1
#
_entry.id   AF-A0A536S429-F1
#
_cell.length_a   1.000
_cell.length_b   1.000
_cell.length_c   1.000
_cell.angle_alpha   90.00
_cell.angle_beta   90.00
_cell.angle_gamma   90.00
#
_symmetry.space_group_name_H-M   'P 1'
#
loop_
_entity.id
_entity.type
_entity.pdbx_description
1 polymer ?
#
loop_
_entity_poly.entity_id
_entity_poly.type
_entity_poly.pdbx_seq_one_letter_code
_entity_poly.pdbx_strand_id
1 'polypeptide(L)'
;MPFTAEHLARTALVRILPRSRYRLAAQADARFQSFAANTTRIAYRQQGSAPSFLLFSGPGQNPQAAAMAAASWAEQNWRPNAIQRRVRPGVVVVHVAPGNQLTPAGPVAGAVVPAAVWTVDSAVGKVVAAGRPPGSPSAAELKHAAGALMRGEPAPSLGELDLAERGVMQLRTVSMPRAVSGLLGLFLFFFALRYGIGGLLSLMIMPSLLSAGAYPASSGKLLVVVQLGINVVVLAGILLGAGLLFNFRNMAFRVPGFSSGASTTRNVTWGAYIAVMIGMAVALDGVLPAAEHRSLVNPNPNQYTHVSATITDDGGETYVVVNGDLTVDLSGWPQSEWSGVQFTTSNPSVLSLDSKPAASGPPIATFTAHQAGASRVNATSADGRYSFQLRVDVGPQPT
;
A
#
# COMPACT_ATOMS: atom_id res chain seq x y z
N MET A 1 -37.85 4.77 16.79
CA MET A 1 -38.92 3.74 16.73
C MET A 1 -38.42 2.49 17.43
N PRO A 2 -39.25 1.74 18.18
CA PRO A 2 -38.81 0.51 18.83
C PRO A 2 -38.41 -0.54 17.79
N PHE A 3 -37.32 -1.26 18.05
CA PHE A 3 -36.83 -2.33 17.16
C PHE A 3 -36.92 -3.71 17.80
N THR A 4 -36.96 -4.77 16.99
CA THR A 4 -37.07 -6.15 17.48
C THR A 4 -35.70 -6.79 17.70
N ALA A 5 -35.66 -7.94 18.39
CA ALA A 5 -34.46 -8.76 18.51
C ALA A 5 -33.88 -9.15 17.13
N GLU A 6 -34.74 -9.46 16.16
CA GLU A 6 -34.32 -9.80 14.80
C GLU A 6 -33.72 -8.59 14.06
N HIS A 7 -34.24 -7.38 14.29
CA HIS A 7 -33.66 -6.16 13.71
C HIS A 7 -32.25 -5.92 14.23
N LEU A 8 -32.05 -6.05 15.55
CA LEU A 8 -30.73 -5.92 16.17
C LEU A 8 -29.78 -7.02 15.70
N ALA A 9 -30.25 -8.28 15.66
CA ALA A 9 -29.46 -9.42 15.22
C ALA A 9 -28.93 -9.20 13.80
N ARG A 10 -29.79 -8.84 12.83
CA ARG A 10 -29.38 -8.58 11.45
C ARG A 10 -28.37 -7.43 11.36
N THR A 11 -28.64 -6.32 12.04
CA THR A 11 -27.78 -5.13 12.01
C THR A 11 -26.40 -5.37 12.62
N ALA A 12 -26.34 -6.11 13.73
CA ALA A 12 -25.08 -6.45 14.39
C ALA A 12 -24.30 -7.53 13.62
N LEU A 13 -24.98 -8.57 13.14
CA LEU A 13 -24.33 -9.74 12.53
C LEU A 13 -23.69 -9.42 11.18
N VAL A 14 -24.25 -8.52 10.37
CA VAL A 14 -23.62 -8.06 9.11
C VAL A 14 -22.20 -7.52 9.35
N ARG A 15 -21.96 -6.89 10.49
CA ARG A 15 -20.62 -6.38 10.87
C ARG A 15 -19.76 -7.42 11.58
N ILE A 16 -20.37 -8.27 12.41
CA ILE A 16 -19.66 -9.26 13.23
C ILE A 16 -19.18 -10.47 12.41
N LEU A 17 -20.00 -10.97 11.47
CA LEU A 17 -19.69 -12.18 10.69
C LEU A 17 -18.35 -12.06 9.93
N PRO A 18 -18.07 -11.00 9.15
CA PRO A 18 -16.81 -10.88 8.40
C PRO A 18 -15.59 -10.71 9.29
N ARG A 19 -15.74 -10.07 10.45
CA ARG A 19 -14.62 -9.70 11.33
C ARG A 19 -14.24 -10.80 12.32
N SER A 20 -15.24 -11.49 12.86
CA SER A 20 -15.09 -12.34 14.04
C SER A 20 -15.28 -13.83 13.74
N ARG A 21 -15.38 -14.21 12.46
CA ARG A 21 -15.51 -15.61 11.98
C ARG A 21 -16.70 -16.36 12.59
N TYR A 22 -17.76 -15.63 12.92
CA TYR A 22 -19.04 -16.24 13.28
C TYR A 22 -19.69 -16.82 12.01
N ARG A 23 -20.50 -17.84 12.21
CA ARG A 23 -21.39 -18.44 11.22
C ARG A 23 -22.81 -18.31 11.72
N LEU A 24 -23.75 -18.18 10.80
CA LEU A 24 -25.15 -18.22 11.15
C LEU A 24 -25.58 -19.69 11.33
N ALA A 25 -26.38 -19.98 12.34
CA ALA A 25 -27.10 -21.24 12.37
C ALA A 25 -28.40 -21.12 11.58
N ALA A 26 -28.77 -22.18 10.86
CA ALA A 26 -30.11 -22.24 10.28
C ALA A 26 -31.16 -22.26 11.40
N GLN A 27 -32.31 -21.65 11.14
CA GLN A 27 -33.39 -21.55 12.14
C GLN A 27 -33.93 -22.91 12.59
N ALA A 28 -33.84 -23.93 11.72
CA ALA A 28 -34.22 -25.32 11.99
C ALA A 28 -33.02 -26.25 12.19
N ASP A 29 -31.83 -25.72 12.53
CA ASP A 29 -30.64 -26.55 12.74
C ASP A 29 -30.84 -27.50 13.93
N ALA A 30 -30.92 -28.79 13.64
CA ALA A 30 -31.18 -29.84 14.62
C ALA A 30 -30.18 -29.82 15.79
N ARG A 31 -28.95 -29.34 15.55
CA ARG A 31 -27.89 -29.30 16.56
C ARG A 31 -28.20 -28.38 17.72
N PHE A 32 -28.98 -27.32 17.50
CA PHE A 32 -29.21 -26.26 18.48
C PHE A 32 -30.65 -26.23 19.02
N GLN A 33 -31.45 -27.27 18.75
CA GLN A 33 -32.85 -27.37 19.17
C GLN A 33 -33.06 -27.15 20.67
N SER A 34 -32.10 -27.55 21.51
CA SER A 34 -32.18 -27.44 22.97
C SER A 34 -32.30 -26.00 23.49
N PHE A 35 -31.84 -25.00 22.73
CA PHE A 35 -31.95 -23.59 23.11
C PHE A 35 -32.57 -22.70 22.02
N ALA A 36 -32.83 -23.24 20.83
CA ALA A 36 -33.42 -22.49 19.71
C ALA A 36 -34.77 -21.84 20.07
N ALA A 37 -35.63 -22.53 20.83
CA ALA A 37 -36.95 -22.01 21.23
C ALA A 37 -36.89 -20.71 22.06
N ASN A 38 -35.80 -20.50 22.81
CA ASN A 38 -35.59 -19.33 23.65
C ASN A 38 -34.78 -18.24 22.94
N THR A 39 -34.61 -18.34 21.63
CA THR A 39 -33.81 -17.41 20.83
C THR A 39 -34.53 -17.07 19.53
N THR A 40 -34.24 -15.88 19.00
CA THR A 40 -34.69 -15.45 17.67
C THR A 40 -33.62 -15.78 16.62
N ARG A 41 -32.34 -15.63 16.97
CA ARG A 41 -31.21 -15.85 16.07
C ARG A 41 -30.01 -16.44 16.80
N ILE A 42 -29.30 -17.34 16.13
CA ILE A 42 -28.12 -18.02 16.66
C ILE A 42 -26.96 -17.78 15.71
N ALA A 43 -25.85 -17.26 16.24
CA ALA A 43 -24.57 -17.21 15.56
C ALA A 43 -23.52 -17.91 16.41
N TYR A 44 -22.62 -18.65 15.78
CA TYR A 44 -21.60 -19.43 16.47
C TYR A 44 -20.25 -19.33 15.80
N ARG A 45 -19.19 -19.36 16.61
CA ARG A 45 -17.82 -19.44 16.17
C ARG A 45 -17.24 -20.74 16.67
N GLN A 46 -17.10 -21.72 15.79
CA GLN A 46 -16.57 -23.05 16.16
C GLN A 46 -15.03 -23.12 16.10
N GLN A 47 -14.38 -22.20 15.38
CA GLN A 47 -12.95 -22.30 15.10
C GLN A 47 -12.11 -21.36 15.97
N GLY A 48 -11.12 -21.94 16.65
CA GLY A 48 -10.11 -21.24 17.44
C GLY A 48 -10.03 -21.77 18.88
N SER A 49 -9.13 -21.20 19.67
CA SER A 49 -8.94 -21.54 21.10
C SER A 49 -10.08 -21.07 22.01
N ALA A 50 -10.94 -20.17 21.52
CA ALA A 50 -12.10 -19.65 22.22
C ALA A 50 -13.33 -19.68 21.29
N PRO A 51 -13.94 -20.85 21.06
CA PRO A 51 -15.20 -20.94 20.35
C PRO A 51 -16.29 -20.25 21.17
N SER A 52 -17.32 -19.72 20.51
CA SER A 52 -18.33 -18.95 21.22
C SER A 52 -19.69 -18.96 20.56
N PHE A 53 -20.74 -18.89 21.37
CA PHE A 53 -22.11 -18.62 20.94
C PHE A 53 -22.46 -17.15 21.14
N LEU A 54 -23.20 -16.62 20.16
CA LEU A 54 -23.89 -15.35 20.22
C LEU A 54 -25.37 -15.60 19.89
N LEU A 55 -26.22 -15.50 20.90
CA LEU A 55 -27.65 -15.77 20.80
C LEU A 55 -28.41 -14.44 20.94
N PHE A 56 -29.48 -14.26 20.19
CA PHE A 56 -30.38 -13.11 20.33
C PHE A 56 -31.73 -13.59 20.85
N SER A 57 -32.23 -12.97 21.91
CA SER A 57 -33.50 -13.29 22.58
C SER A 57 -34.44 -12.10 22.52
N GLY A 58 -35.71 -12.33 22.23
CA GLY A 58 -36.76 -11.31 22.15
C GLY A 58 -37.61 -11.19 23.41
N PRO A 59 -38.64 -10.32 23.39
CA PRO A 59 -39.59 -10.19 24.50
C PRO A 59 -40.36 -11.51 24.70
N GLY A 60 -40.50 -11.95 25.95
CA GLY A 60 -41.15 -13.22 26.31
C GLY A 60 -40.28 -14.48 26.20
N GLN A 61 -39.07 -14.38 25.65
CA GLN A 61 -38.10 -15.47 25.66
C GLN A 61 -37.26 -15.44 26.95
N ASN A 62 -36.77 -16.60 27.39
CA ASN A 62 -35.96 -16.71 28.61
C ASN A 62 -34.44 -16.74 28.26
N PRO A 63 -33.73 -15.61 28.33
CA PRO A 63 -32.32 -15.53 27.95
C PRO A 63 -31.40 -16.30 28.91
N GLN A 64 -31.78 -16.47 30.18
CA GLN A 64 -31.00 -17.25 31.14
C GLN A 64 -31.06 -18.74 30.82
N ALA A 65 -32.27 -19.25 30.53
CA ALA A 65 -32.45 -20.64 30.10
C ALA A 65 -31.69 -20.93 28.79
N ALA A 66 -31.75 -20.00 27.82
CA ALA A 66 -30.97 -20.10 26.59
C ALA A 66 -29.45 -20.15 26.85
N ALA A 67 -28.95 -19.28 27.74
CA ALA A 67 -27.54 -19.22 28.09
C ALA A 67 -27.06 -20.51 28.76
N MET A 68 -27.84 -21.06 29.70
CA MET A 68 -27.52 -22.31 30.39
C MET A 68 -27.53 -23.51 29.44
N ALA A 69 -28.56 -23.63 28.61
CA ALA A 69 -28.67 -24.73 27.65
C ALA A 69 -27.56 -24.68 26.59
N ALA A 70 -27.22 -23.49 26.09
CA ALA A 70 -26.10 -23.32 25.16
C ALA A 70 -24.74 -23.56 25.81
N ALA A 71 -24.55 -23.18 27.08
CA ALA A 71 -23.33 -23.48 27.84
C ALA A 71 -23.14 -24.99 28.05
N SER A 72 -24.22 -25.71 28.40
CA SER A 72 -24.21 -27.17 28.53
C SER A 72 -23.90 -27.84 27.19
N TRP A 73 -24.52 -27.39 26.10
CA TRP A 73 -24.21 -27.87 24.76
C TRP A 73 -22.75 -27.61 24.37
N ALA A 74 -22.23 -26.41 24.64
CA ALA A 74 -20.86 -26.03 24.31
C ALA A 74 -19.84 -26.91 25.04
N GLU A 75 -20.06 -27.20 26.32
CA GLU A 75 -19.19 -28.10 27.07
C GLU A 75 -19.19 -29.53 26.50
N GLN A 76 -20.36 -30.03 26.12
CA GLN A 76 -20.50 -31.38 25.60
C GLN A 76 -19.82 -31.54 24.23
N ASN A 77 -19.94 -30.54 23.37
CA ASN A 77 -19.58 -30.62 21.94
C ASN A 77 -18.23 -29.98 21.60
N TRP A 78 -17.79 -28.95 22.33
CA TRP A 78 -16.52 -28.25 22.08
C TRP A 78 -15.45 -28.70 23.06
N ARG A 79 -15.08 -29.97 22.95
CA ARG A 79 -14.00 -30.58 23.75
C ARG A 79 -12.62 -30.30 23.14
N PRO A 80 -11.56 -30.21 23.97
CA PRO A 80 -10.19 -30.18 23.49
C PRO A 80 -9.88 -31.44 22.67
N ASN A 81 -9.36 -31.25 21.46
CA ASN A 81 -8.93 -32.33 20.57
C ASN A 81 -7.40 -32.33 20.45
N ALA A 82 -6.81 -33.37 19.85
CA ALA A 82 -5.35 -33.48 19.67
C ALA A 82 -4.70 -32.24 19.02
N ILE A 83 -5.45 -31.54 18.16
CA ILE A 83 -5.05 -30.31 17.45
C ILE A 83 -5.29 -29.04 18.29
N GLN A 84 -6.31 -29.03 19.15
CA GLN A 84 -6.70 -27.89 19.98
C GLN A 84 -6.67 -28.30 21.46
N ARG A 85 -5.46 -28.35 22.01
CA ARG A 85 -5.21 -28.82 23.39
C ARG A 85 -5.86 -27.96 24.49
N ARG A 86 -6.29 -26.73 24.16
CA ARG A 86 -7.00 -25.83 25.08
C ARG A 86 -8.15 -25.15 24.33
N VAL A 87 -9.36 -25.45 24.73
CA VAL A 87 -10.59 -24.84 24.24
C VAL A 87 -11.29 -24.20 25.45
N ARG A 88 -11.56 -22.90 25.36
CA ARG A 88 -12.31 -22.17 26.39
C ARG A 88 -13.56 -21.60 25.74
N PRO A 89 -14.66 -22.36 25.75
CA PRO A 89 -15.88 -21.89 25.12
C PRO A 89 -16.46 -20.68 25.86
N GLY A 90 -17.29 -19.90 25.19
CA GLY A 90 -18.01 -18.78 25.79
C GLY A 90 -19.40 -18.60 25.19
N VAL A 91 -20.36 -18.15 26.00
CA VAL A 91 -21.75 -17.97 25.54
C VAL A 91 -22.22 -16.56 25.87
N VAL A 92 -22.70 -15.84 24.87
CA VAL A 92 -23.34 -14.54 25.06
C VAL A 92 -24.76 -14.60 24.56
N VAL A 93 -25.70 -14.21 25.39
CA VAL A 93 -27.11 -14.04 25.02
C VAL A 93 -27.46 -12.57 25.10
N VAL A 94 -27.87 -11.99 23.97
CA VAL A 94 -28.31 -10.62 23.85
C VAL A 94 -29.82 -10.60 23.95
N HIS A 95 -30.34 -10.15 25.09
CA HIS A 95 -31.76 -9.97 25.33
C HIS A 95 -32.21 -8.58 24.85
N VAL A 96 -33.16 -8.56 23.93
CA VAL A 96 -33.68 -7.33 23.30
C VAL A 96 -35.17 -7.22 23.63
N ALA A 97 -35.49 -6.31 24.54
CA ALA A 97 -36.86 -6.04 24.94
C ALA A 97 -36.99 -4.58 25.43
N PRO A 98 -38.21 -4.04 25.55
CA PRO A 98 -38.41 -2.76 26.21
C PRO A 98 -37.95 -2.82 27.67
N GLY A 99 -37.52 -1.70 28.25
CA GLY A 99 -36.90 -1.65 29.58
C GLY A 99 -37.67 -2.35 30.72
N ASN A 100 -39.00 -2.40 30.66
CA ASN A 100 -39.85 -3.08 31.64
C ASN A 100 -39.88 -4.62 31.53
N GLN A 101 -39.33 -5.18 30.45
CA GLN A 101 -39.29 -6.62 30.16
C GLN A 101 -37.84 -7.14 30.05
N LEU A 102 -36.85 -6.30 30.36
CA LEU A 102 -35.45 -6.69 30.36
C LEU A 102 -35.12 -7.51 31.61
N THR A 103 -34.49 -8.66 31.40
CA THR A 103 -33.81 -9.38 32.47
C THR A 103 -32.55 -8.62 32.90
N PRO A 104 -32.05 -8.82 34.13
CA PRO A 104 -30.80 -8.20 34.57
C PRO A 104 -29.61 -8.66 33.70
N ALA A 105 -28.79 -7.71 33.23
CA ALA A 105 -27.55 -8.01 32.53
C ALA A 105 -26.48 -8.50 33.52
N GLY A 106 -25.67 -9.48 33.09
CA GLY A 106 -24.60 -10.00 33.93
C GLY A 106 -24.12 -11.40 33.54
N PRO A 107 -23.07 -11.89 34.22
CA PRO A 107 -22.67 -13.29 34.11
C PRO A 107 -23.80 -14.20 34.60
N VAL A 108 -23.97 -15.35 33.94
CA VAL A 108 -24.98 -16.34 34.32
C VAL A 108 -24.38 -17.27 35.37
N ALA A 109 -24.88 -17.18 36.60
CA ALA A 109 -24.47 -18.07 37.68
C ALA A 109 -24.88 -19.51 37.37
N GLY A 110 -24.01 -20.47 37.68
CA GLY A 110 -24.28 -21.90 37.47
C GLY A 110 -24.11 -22.41 36.03
N ALA A 111 -23.71 -21.57 35.08
CA ALA A 111 -23.37 -22.03 33.74
C ALA A 111 -22.05 -22.84 33.74
N VAL A 112 -22.05 -23.99 33.07
CA VAL A 112 -20.89 -24.91 32.98
C VAL A 112 -19.70 -24.26 32.26
N VAL A 113 -19.99 -23.32 31.36
CA VAL A 113 -19.04 -22.55 30.57
C VAL A 113 -19.27 -21.07 30.86
N PRO A 114 -18.26 -20.18 30.82
CA PRO A 114 -18.47 -18.75 30.97
C PRO A 114 -19.59 -18.24 30.05
N ALA A 115 -20.69 -17.80 30.67
CA ALA A 115 -21.86 -17.32 29.97
C ALA A 115 -22.29 -15.96 30.53
N ALA A 116 -22.79 -15.08 29.67
CA ALA A 116 -23.28 -13.77 30.06
C ALA A 116 -24.55 -13.40 29.29
N VAL A 117 -25.45 -12.70 29.99
CA VAL A 117 -26.63 -12.06 29.40
C VAL A 117 -26.29 -10.58 29.24
N TRP A 118 -26.32 -10.12 28.00
CA TRP A 118 -26.25 -8.70 27.66
C TRP A 118 -27.65 -8.22 27.33
N THR A 119 -27.97 -6.98 27.68
CA THR A 119 -29.32 -6.44 27.46
C THR A 119 -29.26 -5.24 26.53
N VAL A 120 -30.30 -5.13 25.71
CA VAL A 120 -30.51 -3.99 24.82
C VAL A 120 -31.95 -3.53 24.98
N ASP A 121 -32.11 -2.33 25.50
CA ASP A 121 -33.41 -1.67 25.56
C ASP A 121 -33.84 -1.30 24.15
N SER A 122 -34.90 -1.94 23.65
CA SER A 122 -35.41 -1.69 22.31
C SER A 122 -36.12 -0.34 22.15
N ALA A 123 -36.55 0.29 23.24
CA ALA A 123 -37.23 1.59 23.21
C ALA A 123 -36.23 2.76 23.24
N VAL A 124 -35.10 2.59 23.93
CA VAL A 124 -34.11 3.66 24.13
C VAL A 124 -32.77 3.38 23.42
N GLY A 125 -32.53 2.16 22.96
CA GLY A 125 -31.27 1.72 22.35
C GLY A 125 -30.12 1.57 23.35
N LYS A 126 -30.40 1.54 24.66
CA LYS A 126 -29.39 1.42 25.71
C LYS A 126 -28.87 -0.01 25.77
N VAL A 127 -27.55 -0.19 25.59
CA VAL A 127 -26.88 -1.49 25.66
C VAL A 127 -26.13 -1.64 26.99
N VAL A 128 -26.45 -2.68 27.75
CA VAL A 128 -25.72 -3.07 28.96
C VAL A 128 -25.06 -4.43 28.73
N ALA A 129 -23.75 -4.42 28.53
CA ALA A 129 -22.94 -5.61 28.32
C ALA A 129 -22.08 -5.88 29.55
N ALA A 130 -22.65 -6.58 30.53
CA ALA A 130 -21.95 -6.99 31.73
C ALA A 130 -21.42 -8.42 31.58
N GLY A 131 -20.13 -8.63 31.87
CA GLY A 131 -19.44 -9.91 31.64
C GLY A 131 -18.92 -10.07 30.20
N ARG A 132 -17.73 -10.68 30.05
CA ARG A 132 -17.08 -10.87 28.74
C ARG A 132 -16.57 -12.31 28.57
N PRO A 133 -17.47 -13.25 28.22
CA PRO A 133 -17.10 -14.63 27.94
C PRO A 133 -16.01 -14.75 26.87
N PRO A 134 -15.14 -15.78 26.92
CA PRO A 134 -14.13 -16.01 25.90
C PRO A 134 -14.73 -16.05 24.50
N GLY A 135 -14.06 -15.37 23.56
CA GLY A 135 -14.49 -15.36 22.15
C GLY A 135 -15.66 -14.42 21.82
N SER A 136 -16.33 -13.81 22.81
CA SER A 136 -17.44 -12.87 22.61
C SER A 136 -17.09 -11.69 21.69
N PRO A 137 -18.04 -11.16 20.88
CA PRO A 137 -17.79 -9.98 20.07
C PRO A 137 -17.58 -8.73 20.93
N SER A 138 -17.16 -7.62 20.31
CA SER A 138 -17.07 -6.34 21.03
C SER A 138 -18.48 -5.81 21.33
N ALA A 139 -18.73 -5.39 22.58
CA ALA A 139 -19.96 -4.71 22.97
C ALA A 139 -20.19 -3.40 22.17
N ALA A 140 -19.13 -2.80 21.62
CA ALA A 140 -19.22 -1.64 20.75
C ALA A 140 -20.03 -1.94 19.47
N GLU A 141 -19.93 -3.15 18.91
CA GLU A 141 -20.68 -3.52 17.70
C GLU A 141 -22.20 -3.54 17.97
N LEU A 142 -22.61 -3.99 19.17
CA LEU A 142 -24.01 -3.94 19.59
C LEU A 142 -24.48 -2.51 19.88
N LYS A 143 -23.63 -1.68 20.49
CA LYS A 143 -23.93 -0.24 20.70
C LYS A 143 -24.12 0.50 19.38
N HIS A 144 -23.26 0.23 18.40
CA HIS A 144 -23.38 0.81 17.06
C HIS A 144 -24.64 0.31 16.34
N ALA A 145 -24.96 -0.97 16.43
CA ALA A 145 -26.17 -1.54 15.83
C ALA A 145 -27.45 -0.96 16.46
N ALA A 146 -27.51 -0.88 17.79
CA ALA A 146 -28.63 -0.26 18.50
C ALA A 146 -28.75 1.24 18.14
N GLY A 147 -27.63 1.97 18.11
CA GLY A 147 -27.61 3.38 17.71
C GLY A 147 -28.10 3.62 16.28
N ALA A 148 -27.68 2.79 15.32
CA ALA A 148 -28.14 2.83 13.94
C ALA A 148 -29.66 2.65 13.83
N LEU A 149 -30.20 1.63 14.49
CA LEU A 149 -31.65 1.36 14.51
C LEU A 149 -32.43 2.50 15.20
N MET A 150 -31.89 3.09 16.26
CA MET A 150 -32.50 4.23 16.93
C MET A 150 -32.55 5.49 16.05
N ARG A 151 -31.57 5.68 15.16
CA ARG A 151 -31.57 6.74 14.15
C ARG A 151 -32.56 6.50 13.00
N GLY A 152 -33.26 5.36 12.98
CA GLY A 152 -34.21 5.01 11.94
C GLY A 152 -33.56 4.39 10.70
N GLU A 153 -32.30 3.97 10.78
CA GLU A 153 -31.69 3.18 9.70
C GLU A 153 -32.48 1.86 9.54
N PRO A 154 -32.84 1.47 8.31
CA PRO A 154 -33.57 0.22 8.09
C PRO A 154 -32.68 -0.97 8.48
N ALA A 155 -33.28 -1.96 9.16
CA ALA A 155 -32.56 -3.18 9.49
C ALA A 155 -32.17 -3.91 8.18
N PRO A 156 -30.93 -4.42 8.06
CA PRO A 156 -30.48 -5.13 6.87
C PRO A 156 -31.41 -6.29 6.50
N SER A 157 -31.52 -6.57 5.20
CA SER A 157 -32.34 -7.68 4.72
C SER A 157 -31.70 -9.02 5.06
N LEU A 158 -32.50 -10.10 5.04
CA LEU A 158 -31.98 -11.46 5.21
C LEU A 158 -31.00 -11.84 4.08
N GLY A 159 -31.20 -11.31 2.87
CA GLY A 159 -30.30 -11.51 1.73
C GLY A 159 -28.93 -10.84 1.93
N GLU A 160 -28.88 -9.64 2.51
CA GLU A 160 -27.62 -8.96 2.86
C GLU A 160 -26.84 -9.72 3.94
N LEU A 161 -27.54 -10.38 4.85
CA LEU A 161 -26.92 -11.23 5.85
C LEU A 161 -26.31 -12.51 5.23
N ASP A 162 -27.01 -13.15 4.28
CA ASP A 162 -26.47 -14.30 3.52
C ASP A 162 -25.28 -13.86 2.65
N LEU A 163 -25.36 -12.70 2.00
CA LEU A 163 -24.23 -12.12 1.25
C LEU A 163 -23.04 -11.83 2.16
N ALA A 164 -23.25 -11.32 3.38
CA ALA A 164 -22.18 -11.13 4.35
C ALA A 164 -21.53 -12.47 4.73
N GLU A 165 -22.32 -13.53 4.94
CA GLU A 165 -21.81 -14.89 5.22
C GLU A 165 -21.04 -15.49 4.03
N ARG A 166 -21.57 -15.38 2.80
CA ARG A 166 -20.90 -15.83 1.57
C ARG A 166 -19.65 -15.02 1.25
N GLY A 167 -19.65 -13.72 1.51
CA GLY A 167 -18.49 -12.84 1.40
C GLY A 167 -17.34 -13.27 2.32
N VAL A 168 -17.64 -13.80 3.52
CA VAL A 168 -16.64 -14.42 4.40
C VAL A 168 -16.04 -15.68 3.77
N MET A 169 -16.82 -16.47 3.04
CA MET A 169 -16.32 -17.67 2.36
C MET A 169 -15.42 -17.32 1.17
N GLN A 170 -15.76 -16.28 0.39
CA GLN A 170 -14.96 -15.82 -0.76
C GLN A 170 -13.66 -15.12 -0.34
N LEU A 171 -13.67 -14.31 0.72
CA LEU A 171 -12.43 -13.74 1.28
C LEU A 171 -11.49 -14.79 1.88
N ARG A 172 -12.02 -15.99 2.17
CA ARG A 172 -11.24 -17.14 2.65
C ARG A 172 -10.52 -17.87 1.54
N THR A 173 -11.07 -17.88 0.33
CA THR A 173 -10.48 -18.52 -0.85
C THR A 173 -9.54 -17.59 -1.59
N VAL A 174 -9.77 -16.29 -1.54
CA VAL A 174 -8.84 -15.28 -2.07
C VAL A 174 -7.86 -14.87 -0.96
N SER A 175 -6.97 -15.79 -0.59
CA SER A 175 -5.71 -15.36 0.03
C SER A 175 -5.00 -14.48 -1.00
N MET A 176 -5.01 -13.15 -0.81
CA MET A 176 -4.08 -12.29 -1.53
C MET A 176 -2.68 -12.91 -1.35
N PRO A 177 -2.00 -13.35 -2.42
CA PRO A 177 -0.80 -14.15 -2.25
C PRO A 177 0.21 -13.33 -1.46
N ARG A 178 0.72 -13.87 -0.34
CA ARG A 178 1.76 -13.22 0.47
C ARG A 178 2.96 -12.79 -0.40
N ALA A 179 3.21 -13.52 -1.49
CA ALA A 179 4.18 -13.20 -2.52
C ALA A 179 3.93 -11.85 -3.20
N VAL A 180 2.68 -11.49 -3.53
CA VAL A 180 2.36 -10.24 -4.23
C VAL A 180 2.58 -9.04 -3.32
N SER A 181 2.18 -9.11 -2.04
CA SER A 181 2.47 -8.04 -1.08
C SER A 181 3.96 -7.92 -0.74
N GLY A 182 4.68 -9.05 -0.71
CA GLY A 182 6.12 -9.08 -0.46
C GLY A 182 6.90 -8.50 -1.63
N LEU A 183 6.53 -8.86 -2.87
CA LEU A 183 7.13 -8.34 -4.10
C LEU A 183 6.86 -6.84 -4.24
N LEU A 184 5.62 -6.39 -4.02
CA LEU A 184 5.29 -4.96 -4.08
C LEU A 184 6.05 -4.15 -3.02
N GLY A 185 6.19 -4.69 -1.80
CA GLY A 185 7.02 -4.11 -0.76
C GLY A 185 8.51 -4.09 -1.12
N LEU A 186 9.02 -5.14 -1.78
CA LEU A 186 10.39 -5.20 -2.27
C LEU A 186 10.63 -4.18 -3.39
N PHE A 187 9.69 -4.06 -4.33
CA PHE A 187 9.74 -3.06 -5.41
C PHE A 187 9.73 -1.65 -4.84
N LEU A 188 8.86 -1.34 -3.87
CA LEU A 188 8.85 -0.04 -3.20
C LEU A 188 10.12 0.22 -2.37
N PHE A 189 10.69 -0.82 -1.75
CA PHE A 189 11.98 -0.70 -1.05
C PHE A 189 13.13 -0.45 -2.04
N PHE A 190 13.17 -1.16 -3.16
CA PHE A 190 14.14 -0.92 -4.23
C PHE A 190 13.97 0.47 -4.85
N PHE A 191 12.74 0.93 -5.04
CA PHE A 191 12.44 2.30 -5.48
C PHE A 191 12.97 3.30 -4.44
N ALA A 192 12.63 3.11 -3.16
CA ALA A 192 13.12 3.97 -2.09
C ALA A 192 14.66 3.97 -1.99
N LEU A 193 15.34 2.84 -2.20
CA LEU A 193 16.80 2.76 -2.25
C LEU A 193 17.38 3.50 -3.46
N ARG A 194 16.79 3.30 -4.64
CA ARG A 194 17.21 3.93 -5.91
C ARG A 194 17.16 5.46 -5.81
N TYR A 195 16.05 6.00 -5.32
CA TYR A 195 15.85 7.45 -5.18
C TYR A 195 16.53 8.01 -3.90
N GLY A 196 16.58 7.24 -2.81
CA GLY A 196 17.21 7.63 -1.56
C GLY A 196 18.74 7.72 -1.60
N ILE A 197 19.40 6.84 -2.36
CA ILE A 197 20.86 6.91 -2.57
C ILE A 197 21.23 8.13 -3.42
N GLY A 198 20.41 8.45 -4.44
CA GLY A 198 20.55 9.70 -5.19
C GLY A 198 20.38 10.95 -4.32
N GLY A 199 19.38 10.92 -3.41
CA GLY A 199 19.17 11.99 -2.42
C GLY A 199 20.32 12.12 -1.40
N LEU A 200 20.89 11.01 -0.92
CA LEU A 200 22.04 10.99 -0.01
C LEU A 200 23.31 11.55 -0.64
N LEU A 201 23.57 11.24 -1.91
CA LEU A 201 24.67 11.85 -2.65
C LEU A 201 24.46 13.36 -2.82
N SER A 202 23.23 13.81 -3.10
CA SER A 202 22.91 15.24 -3.20
C SER A 202 23.10 16.01 -1.87
N LEU A 203 22.89 15.35 -0.73
CA LEU A 203 23.15 15.89 0.61
C LEU A 203 24.65 16.10 0.89
N MET A 204 25.53 15.26 0.34
CA MET A 204 26.98 15.38 0.56
C MET A 204 27.62 16.52 -0.24
N ILE A 205 27.00 16.94 -1.35
CA ILE A 205 27.49 18.04 -2.20
C ILE A 205 26.86 19.40 -1.77
N MET A 206 25.89 19.35 -0.85
CA MET A 206 25.13 20.51 -0.36
C MET A 206 25.96 21.57 0.38
N PRO A 207 26.96 21.23 1.22
CA PRO A 207 27.85 22.22 1.83
C PRO A 207 28.64 23.03 0.79
N SER A 208 29.01 22.38 -0.32
CA SER A 208 29.71 22.98 -1.46
C SER A 208 28.83 24.00 -2.18
N LEU A 209 27.53 23.71 -2.30
CA LEU A 209 26.54 24.59 -2.94
C LEU A 209 26.09 25.77 -2.05
N LEU A 210 26.13 25.61 -0.73
CA LEU A 210 25.82 26.68 0.24
C LEU A 210 27.00 27.63 0.49
N SER A 211 28.24 27.17 0.27
CA SER A 211 29.47 27.96 0.47
C SER A 211 29.93 28.69 -0.79
N ALA A 212 29.56 28.23 -1.98
CA ALA A 212 29.71 28.99 -3.21
C ALA A 212 28.67 30.12 -3.22
N GLY A 213 29.11 31.35 -2.90
CA GLY A 213 28.28 32.56 -2.79
C GLY A 213 27.66 33.07 -4.10
N ALA A 214 27.18 32.18 -4.96
CA ALA A 214 26.67 32.47 -6.31
C ALA A 214 25.18 32.10 -6.44
N TYR A 215 24.30 32.80 -5.70
CA TYR A 215 22.87 32.82 -6.04
C TYR A 215 22.29 34.23 -5.88
N PRO A 216 21.81 34.87 -6.95
CA PRO A 216 20.92 36.01 -6.83
C PRO A 216 19.50 35.51 -6.50
N ALA A 217 18.80 36.31 -5.68
CA ALA A 217 17.39 36.22 -5.33
C ALA A 217 16.93 35.07 -4.41
N SER A 218 16.06 35.46 -3.48
CA SER A 218 15.38 34.72 -2.40
C SER A 218 14.65 33.43 -2.80
N SER A 219 14.51 33.13 -4.09
CA SER A 219 13.88 31.92 -4.64
C SER A 219 14.82 30.71 -4.74
N GLY A 220 16.13 30.91 -4.92
CA GLY A 220 17.11 29.81 -5.03
C GLY A 220 17.36 29.10 -3.69
N LYS A 221 17.47 29.87 -2.59
CA LYS A 221 17.64 29.31 -1.24
C LYS A 221 16.41 28.50 -0.79
N LEU A 222 15.21 28.95 -1.12
CA LEU A 222 13.98 28.25 -0.76
C LEU A 222 13.88 26.91 -1.48
N LEU A 223 14.31 26.85 -2.75
CA LEU A 223 14.35 25.62 -3.54
C LEU A 223 15.31 24.58 -2.93
N VAL A 224 16.50 25.03 -2.50
CA VAL A 224 17.51 24.17 -1.83
C VAL A 224 16.98 23.63 -0.49
N VAL A 225 16.27 24.46 0.28
CA VAL A 225 15.62 24.05 1.54
C VAL A 225 14.46 23.09 1.32
N VAL A 226 13.66 23.28 0.26
CA VAL A 226 12.59 22.36 -0.14
C VAL A 226 13.17 21.01 -0.59
N GLN A 227 14.24 21.02 -1.37
CA GLN A 227 14.97 19.80 -1.77
C GLN A 227 15.51 19.05 -0.54
N LEU A 228 16.06 19.77 0.46
CA LEU A 228 16.50 19.19 1.73
C LEU A 228 15.34 18.53 2.48
N GLY A 229 14.19 19.21 2.56
CA GLY A 229 12.97 18.68 3.19
C GLY A 229 12.51 17.39 2.52
N ILE A 230 12.49 17.35 1.18
CA ILE A 230 12.11 16.16 0.41
C ILE A 230 13.09 15.01 0.69
N ASN A 231 14.39 15.26 0.64
CA ASN A 231 15.42 14.24 0.89
C ASN A 231 15.37 13.68 2.33
N VAL A 232 15.12 14.53 3.33
CA VAL A 232 14.95 14.10 4.73
C VAL A 232 13.70 13.23 4.89
N VAL A 233 12.60 13.58 4.21
CA VAL A 233 11.37 12.77 4.20
C VAL A 233 11.60 11.43 3.49
N VAL A 234 12.41 11.38 2.42
CA VAL A 234 12.75 10.12 1.72
C VAL A 234 13.54 9.23 2.66
N LEU A 235 14.54 9.79 3.34
CA LEU A 235 15.36 9.07 4.31
C LEU A 235 14.52 8.55 5.49
N ALA A 236 13.60 9.37 6.01
CA ALA A 236 12.66 8.94 7.05
C ALA A 236 11.75 7.80 6.56
N GLY A 237 11.27 7.86 5.31
CA GLY A 237 10.50 6.80 4.66
C GLY A 237 11.28 5.49 4.50
N ILE A 238 12.56 5.56 4.12
CA ILE A 238 13.47 4.41 4.04
C ILE A 238 13.71 3.79 5.41
N LEU A 239 13.97 4.61 6.44
CA LEU A 239 14.19 4.15 7.80
C LEU A 239 12.93 3.53 8.41
N LEU A 240 11.75 4.10 8.15
CA LEU A 240 10.46 3.51 8.52
C LEU A 240 10.18 2.19 7.79
N GLY A 241 10.43 2.14 6.47
CA GLY A 241 10.27 0.94 5.66
C GLY A 241 11.22 -0.19 6.08
N ALA A 242 12.48 0.13 6.31
CA ALA A 242 13.47 -0.79 6.86
C ALA A 242 13.09 -1.23 8.29
N GLY A 243 12.65 -0.31 9.13
CA GLY A 243 12.14 -0.60 10.47
C GLY A 243 10.98 -1.59 10.44
N LEU A 244 10.03 -1.42 9.52
CA LEU A 244 8.93 -2.37 9.32
C LEU A 244 9.44 -3.74 8.84
N LEU A 245 10.35 -3.78 7.87
CA LEU A 245 10.98 -5.01 7.33
C LEU A 245 11.82 -5.78 8.36
N PHE A 246 12.60 -5.10 9.20
CA PHE A 246 13.40 -5.74 10.23
C PHE A 246 12.55 -6.13 11.46
N ASN A 247 11.49 -5.37 11.76
CA ASN A 247 10.50 -5.76 12.77
C ASN A 247 9.69 -6.99 12.32
N PHE A 248 9.49 -7.22 11.01
CA PHE A 248 8.97 -8.49 10.48
C PHE A 248 9.86 -9.69 10.82
N ARG A 249 11.19 -9.54 10.76
CA ARG A 249 12.12 -10.62 11.10
C ARG A 249 12.07 -10.92 12.61
N ASN A 250 12.03 -9.90 13.46
CA ASN A 250 11.88 -10.09 14.91
C ASN A 250 10.48 -10.56 15.35
N MET A 251 9.42 -10.25 14.60
CA MET A 251 8.06 -10.76 14.86
C MET A 251 7.83 -12.17 14.30
N ALA A 252 8.54 -12.57 13.23
CA ALA A 252 8.48 -13.94 12.70
C ALA A 252 9.25 -14.95 13.58
N PHE A 253 10.31 -14.51 14.26
CA PHE A 253 11.12 -15.36 15.16
C PHE A 253 10.68 -15.34 16.62
N ARG A 254 9.71 -14.50 17.02
CA ARG A 254 9.07 -14.57 18.34
C ARG A 254 7.75 -15.34 18.26
N VAL A 255 7.90 -16.64 18.56
CA VAL A 255 6.90 -17.58 19.14
C VAL A 255 6.04 -18.38 18.14
N PRO A 256 6.04 -19.73 18.28
CA PRO A 256 5.07 -20.60 17.61
C PRO A 256 3.68 -20.40 18.20
N GLY A 257 2.71 -20.17 17.31
CA GLY A 257 1.29 -20.16 17.64
C GLY A 257 0.73 -18.76 17.81
N PHE A 258 0.34 -18.10 16.71
CA PHE A 258 -0.52 -16.94 16.77
C PHE A 258 -1.54 -16.89 15.63
N SER A 259 -2.80 -17.07 15.99
CA SER A 259 -3.85 -16.17 15.53
C SER A 259 -3.68 -14.84 16.25
N SER A 260 -2.93 -13.89 15.68
CA SER A 260 -2.94 -12.51 16.16
C SER A 260 -4.04 -11.73 15.42
N GLY A 261 -4.83 -10.94 16.16
CA GLY A 261 -5.85 -10.03 15.62
C GLY A 261 -5.28 -8.79 14.92
N ALA A 262 -4.06 -8.88 14.38
CA ALA A 262 -3.29 -7.75 13.88
C ALA A 262 -3.39 -7.57 12.36
N SER A 263 -4.41 -8.12 11.68
CA SER A 263 -4.57 -7.90 10.24
C SER A 263 -4.99 -6.45 9.93
N THR A 264 -5.80 -5.83 10.80
CA THR A 264 -6.31 -4.46 10.59
C THR A 264 -5.23 -3.41 10.75
N THR A 265 -4.42 -3.48 11.82
CA THR A 265 -3.29 -2.57 12.00
C THR A 265 -2.24 -2.75 10.90
N ARG A 266 -1.97 -4.00 10.50
CA ARG A 266 -1.04 -4.35 9.43
C ARG A 266 -1.45 -3.79 8.07
N ASN A 267 -2.71 -3.93 7.67
CA ASN A 267 -3.20 -3.44 6.37
C ASN A 267 -3.26 -1.90 6.33
N VAL A 268 -3.59 -1.25 7.45
CA VAL A 268 -3.61 0.23 7.54
C VAL A 268 -2.20 0.81 7.49
N THR A 269 -1.21 0.19 8.14
CA THR A 269 0.19 0.64 8.03
C THR A 269 0.75 0.47 6.61
N TRP A 270 0.37 -0.59 5.90
CA TRP A 270 0.78 -0.78 4.50
C TRP A 270 0.08 0.19 3.56
N GLY A 271 -1.24 0.40 3.74
CA GLY A 271 -1.99 1.39 2.96
C GLY A 271 -1.46 2.81 3.17
N ALA A 272 -1.11 3.18 4.40
CA ALA A 272 -0.49 4.46 4.72
C ALA A 272 0.91 4.59 4.10
N TYR A 273 1.75 3.55 4.16
CA TYR A 273 3.06 3.56 3.51
C TYR A 273 2.96 3.73 1.98
N ILE A 274 2.04 3.00 1.34
CA ILE A 274 1.82 3.11 -0.12
C ILE A 274 1.30 4.51 -0.47
N ALA A 275 0.34 5.06 0.28
CA ALA A 275 -0.19 6.40 0.05
C ALA A 275 0.89 7.47 0.21
N VAL A 276 1.78 7.34 1.20
CA VAL A 276 2.92 8.24 1.39
C VAL A 276 3.90 8.13 0.22
N MET A 277 4.25 6.91 -0.24
CA MET A 277 5.15 6.72 -1.38
C MET A 277 4.56 7.24 -2.70
N ILE A 278 3.26 7.08 -2.93
CA ILE A 278 2.57 7.64 -4.11
C ILE A 278 2.52 9.16 -4.03
N GLY A 279 2.12 9.72 -2.89
CA GLY A 279 2.13 11.18 -2.68
C GLY A 279 3.52 11.78 -2.87
N MET A 280 4.56 11.01 -2.50
CA MET A 280 5.95 11.41 -2.69
C MET A 280 6.42 11.32 -4.14
N ALA A 281 5.99 10.29 -4.88
CA ALA A 281 6.25 10.18 -6.32
C ALA A 281 5.58 11.31 -7.10
N VAL A 282 4.34 11.67 -6.76
CA VAL A 282 3.63 12.82 -7.36
C VAL A 282 4.30 14.15 -6.98
N ALA A 283 4.80 14.29 -5.76
CA ALA A 283 5.56 15.48 -5.36
C ALA A 283 6.92 15.58 -6.09
N LEU A 284 7.56 14.44 -6.39
CA LEU A 284 8.78 14.39 -7.20
C LEU A 284 8.48 14.75 -8.67
N ASP A 285 7.46 14.15 -9.29
CA ASP A 285 7.05 14.49 -10.68
C ASP A 285 6.53 15.92 -10.81
N GLY A 286 5.93 16.50 -9.75
CA GLY A 286 5.51 17.89 -9.74
C GLY A 286 6.65 18.91 -9.63
N VAL A 287 7.83 18.48 -9.16
CA VAL A 287 9.03 19.32 -8.98
C VAL A 287 10.06 19.07 -10.11
N LEU A 288 10.05 17.88 -10.72
CA LEU A 288 10.98 17.47 -11.77
C LEU A 288 10.93 18.29 -13.08
N PRO A 289 9.80 18.81 -13.60
CA PRO A 289 9.86 19.63 -14.82
C PRO A 289 10.62 20.95 -14.60
N ALA A 290 10.82 21.38 -13.35
CA ALA A 290 11.66 22.54 -13.03
C ALA A 290 13.14 22.18 -12.77
N ALA A 291 13.46 20.91 -12.51
CA ALA A 291 14.81 20.44 -12.21
C ALA A 291 15.51 19.83 -13.43
N GLU A 292 14.80 19.10 -14.31
CA GLU A 292 15.36 18.59 -15.56
C GLU A 292 15.73 19.73 -16.53
N HIS A 293 15.07 20.89 -16.42
CA HIS A 293 15.49 22.12 -17.11
C HIS A 293 16.60 22.91 -16.40
N ARG A 294 17.05 22.51 -15.19
CA ARG A 294 18.11 23.20 -14.43
C ARG A 294 19.40 22.41 -14.26
N SER A 295 19.40 21.10 -14.46
CA SER A 295 20.61 20.27 -14.45
C SER A 295 21.57 20.55 -15.62
N LEU A 296 21.21 21.44 -16.55
CA LEU A 296 22.10 21.93 -17.62
C LEU A 296 22.83 23.24 -17.27
N VAL A 297 22.63 23.82 -16.09
CA VAL A 297 23.41 25.00 -15.67
C VAL A 297 24.71 24.53 -15.01
N ASN A 298 25.60 23.97 -15.82
CA ASN A 298 27.01 23.88 -15.48
C ASN A 298 27.62 25.28 -15.67
N PRO A 299 28.41 25.82 -14.73
CA PRO A 299 28.81 27.23 -14.73
C PRO A 299 29.91 27.58 -15.74
N ASN A 300 30.13 26.75 -16.76
CA ASN A 300 31.14 26.99 -17.79
C ASN A 300 30.47 26.94 -19.17
N PRO A 301 29.94 28.08 -19.68
CA PRO A 301 29.25 28.12 -20.98
C PRO A 301 30.13 27.61 -22.13
N ASN A 302 31.46 27.69 -22.00
CA ASN A 302 32.42 27.20 -22.99
C ASN A 302 32.52 25.66 -23.08
N GLN A 303 32.02 24.90 -22.09
CA GLN A 303 32.15 23.43 -22.08
C GLN A 303 31.24 22.75 -23.10
N TYR A 304 30.16 23.41 -23.51
CA TYR A 304 29.17 22.87 -24.44
C TYR A 304 29.14 23.61 -25.79
N THR A 305 30.01 24.62 -25.95
CA THR A 305 30.19 25.35 -27.20
C THR A 305 31.06 24.58 -28.17
N HIS A 306 32.13 23.93 -27.68
CA HIS A 306 33.04 23.11 -28.48
C HIS A 306 33.09 21.71 -27.89
N VAL A 307 32.33 20.78 -28.46
CA VAL A 307 32.20 19.41 -27.94
C VAL A 307 32.96 18.46 -28.85
N SER A 308 33.78 17.58 -28.27
CA SER A 308 34.47 16.52 -29.01
C SER A 308 33.94 15.16 -28.60
N ALA A 309 33.58 14.31 -29.56
CA ALA A 309 33.24 12.91 -29.36
C ALA A 309 34.23 12.02 -30.09
N THR A 310 34.57 10.89 -29.49
CA THR A 310 35.48 9.88 -30.05
C THR A 310 34.81 8.52 -30.10
N ILE A 311 35.54 7.49 -30.54
CA ILE A 311 35.01 6.12 -30.67
C ILE A 311 34.50 5.55 -29.34
N THR A 312 35.01 6.02 -28.20
CA THR A 312 34.53 5.57 -26.88
C THR A 312 33.11 6.02 -26.56
N ASP A 313 32.59 7.00 -27.30
CA ASP A 313 31.26 7.59 -27.08
C ASP A 313 30.18 6.93 -27.95
N ASP A 314 30.51 5.82 -28.62
CA ASP A 314 29.58 5.07 -29.47
C ASP A 314 28.39 4.53 -28.65
N GLY A 315 27.18 4.75 -29.15
CA GLY A 315 25.92 4.47 -28.47
C GLY A 315 25.58 5.44 -27.33
N GLY A 316 26.40 6.47 -27.10
CA GLY A 316 26.25 7.46 -26.04
C GLY A 316 25.33 8.63 -26.37
N GLU A 317 25.24 9.55 -25.42
CA GLU A 317 24.48 10.80 -25.53
C GLU A 317 25.38 11.98 -25.11
N THR A 318 25.33 13.06 -25.89
CA THR A 318 26.08 14.29 -25.64
C THR A 318 25.19 15.52 -25.76
N TYR A 319 25.65 16.64 -25.22
CA TYR A 319 24.93 17.91 -25.20
C TYR A 319 25.76 19.04 -25.82
N VAL A 320 25.13 19.82 -26.70
CA VAL A 320 25.73 20.97 -27.40
C VAL A 320 24.79 22.17 -27.27
N VAL A 321 25.31 23.40 -27.17
CA VAL A 321 24.46 24.61 -27.18
C VAL A 321 24.20 25.10 -28.60
N VAL A 322 23.08 25.80 -28.82
CA VAL A 322 22.85 26.51 -30.09
C VAL A 322 24.03 27.44 -30.42
N ASN A 323 24.46 27.42 -31.69
CA ASN A 323 25.67 28.07 -32.23
C ASN A 323 27.00 27.46 -31.78
N GLY A 324 26.99 26.34 -31.04
CA GLY A 324 28.17 25.52 -30.78
C GLY A 324 28.45 24.50 -31.89
N ASP A 325 29.61 23.86 -31.81
CA ASP A 325 30.05 22.81 -32.71
C ASP A 325 30.35 21.49 -31.98
N LEU A 326 30.11 20.40 -32.70
CA LEU A 326 30.44 19.03 -32.32
C LEU A 326 31.46 18.50 -33.31
N THR A 327 32.65 18.15 -32.83
CA THR A 327 33.66 17.44 -33.59
C THR A 327 33.63 15.96 -33.24
N VAL A 328 33.40 15.10 -34.23
CA VAL A 328 33.45 13.64 -34.08
C VAL A 328 34.76 13.15 -34.68
N ASP A 329 35.63 12.60 -33.84
CA ASP A 329 36.94 12.06 -34.22
C ASP A 329 36.95 10.53 -34.13
N LEU A 330 36.91 9.88 -35.29
CA LEU A 330 36.96 8.42 -35.41
C LEU A 330 38.35 7.90 -35.82
N SER A 331 39.41 8.68 -35.60
CA SER A 331 40.79 8.30 -35.94
C SER A 331 41.31 7.06 -35.21
N GLY A 332 40.65 6.59 -34.15
CA GLY A 332 40.96 5.29 -33.54
C GLY A 332 40.43 4.07 -34.31
N TRP A 333 39.64 4.24 -35.38
CA TRP A 333 39.28 3.14 -36.28
C TRP A 333 40.53 2.70 -37.08
N PRO A 334 40.60 1.46 -37.57
CA PRO A 334 41.72 1.02 -38.40
C PRO A 334 41.88 1.91 -39.63
N GLN A 335 43.12 2.29 -39.98
CA GLN A 335 43.42 3.16 -41.13
C GLN A 335 42.86 2.65 -42.47
N SER A 336 42.74 1.32 -42.62
CA SER A 336 42.12 0.70 -43.80
C SER A 336 40.67 1.11 -44.02
N GLU A 337 39.97 1.54 -42.96
CA GLU A 337 38.54 1.87 -42.95
C GLU A 337 38.26 3.36 -43.11
N TRP A 338 39.30 4.21 -43.07
CA TRP A 338 39.14 5.67 -43.09
C TRP A 338 38.64 6.18 -44.44
N SER A 339 39.07 5.52 -45.53
CA SER A 339 38.67 5.89 -46.88
C SER A 339 37.19 5.62 -47.10
N GLY A 340 36.43 6.68 -47.35
CA GLY A 340 35.00 6.58 -47.68
C GLY A 340 34.06 6.50 -46.48
N VAL A 341 34.49 6.86 -45.27
CA VAL A 341 33.60 7.02 -44.12
C VAL A 341 32.55 8.10 -44.41
N GLN A 342 31.28 7.76 -44.19
CA GLN A 342 30.15 8.68 -44.41
C GLN A 342 29.56 9.12 -43.08
N PHE A 343 29.53 10.43 -42.85
CA PHE A 343 28.86 11.04 -41.70
C PHE A 343 27.46 11.53 -42.09
N THR A 344 26.46 11.22 -41.27
CA THR A 344 25.07 11.62 -41.46
C THR A 344 24.46 12.13 -40.15
N THR A 345 23.46 13.00 -40.27
CA THR A 345 22.68 13.54 -39.16
C THR A 345 21.21 13.21 -39.40
N SER A 346 20.49 12.77 -38.36
CA SER A 346 19.05 12.45 -38.48
C SER A 346 18.18 13.69 -38.60
N ASN A 347 18.66 14.85 -38.18
CA ASN A 347 17.93 16.11 -38.22
C ASN A 347 18.87 17.28 -38.59
N PRO A 348 19.11 17.53 -39.90
CA PRO A 348 19.98 18.59 -40.39
C PRO A 348 19.58 19.99 -39.95
N SER A 349 18.28 20.21 -39.66
CA SER A 349 17.77 21.50 -39.19
C SER A 349 18.18 21.81 -37.76
N VAL A 350 18.49 20.80 -36.94
CA VAL A 350 18.96 20.94 -35.56
C VAL A 350 20.50 20.92 -35.51
N LEU A 351 21.11 19.99 -36.24
CA LEU A 351 22.56 19.78 -36.28
C LEU A 351 22.97 19.43 -37.71
N SER A 352 23.75 20.30 -38.37
CA SER A 352 24.21 20.08 -39.74
C SER A 352 25.69 19.71 -39.80
N LEU A 353 26.07 18.93 -40.80
CA LEU A 353 27.48 18.63 -41.09
C LEU A 353 28.12 19.79 -41.87
N ASP A 354 29.18 20.39 -41.35
CA ASP A 354 29.82 21.56 -41.97
C ASP A 354 31.00 21.16 -42.85
N SER A 355 31.82 20.21 -42.39
CA SER A 355 33.00 19.73 -43.11
C SER A 355 32.99 18.22 -43.24
N LYS A 356 33.04 17.74 -44.49
CA LYS A 356 33.28 16.32 -44.78
C LYS A 356 34.77 16.01 -44.59
N PRO A 357 35.14 14.83 -44.06
CA PRO A 357 36.53 14.42 -43.94
C PRO A 357 37.23 14.48 -45.30
N ALA A 358 38.54 14.78 -45.29
CA ALA A 358 39.36 14.63 -46.50
C ALA A 358 39.30 13.16 -46.98
N ALA A 359 39.16 12.94 -48.29
CA ALA A 359 38.86 11.62 -48.86
C ALA A 359 39.85 10.49 -48.49
N SER A 360 41.07 10.83 -48.05
CA SER A 360 42.12 9.92 -47.61
C SER A 360 42.71 10.29 -46.24
N GLY A 361 42.03 11.14 -45.47
CA GLY A 361 42.46 11.61 -44.15
C GLY A 361 41.78 10.87 -43.00
N PRO A 362 42.14 11.19 -41.74
CA PRO A 362 41.44 10.66 -40.58
C PRO A 362 39.95 11.02 -40.65
N PRO A 363 39.03 10.10 -40.25
CA PRO A 363 37.60 10.31 -40.31
C PRO A 363 37.15 11.24 -39.18
N ILE A 364 37.35 12.54 -39.40
CA ILE A 364 36.98 13.62 -38.48
C ILE A 364 35.93 14.50 -39.17
N ALA A 365 34.82 14.74 -38.48
CA ALA A 365 33.72 15.55 -38.99
C ALA A 365 33.27 16.58 -37.95
N THR A 366 32.97 17.79 -38.40
CA THR A 366 32.45 18.87 -37.56
C THR A 366 31.01 19.18 -37.92
N PHE A 367 30.18 19.35 -36.90
CA PHE A 367 28.76 19.67 -37.02
C PHE A 367 28.42 20.94 -36.25
N THR A 368 27.60 21.82 -36.83
CA THR A 368 27.10 23.04 -36.17
C THR A 368 25.67 22.84 -35.70
N ALA A 369 25.39 23.28 -34.47
CA ALA A 369 24.08 23.26 -33.85
C ALA A 369 23.31 24.57 -34.14
N HIS A 370 22.17 24.47 -34.82
CA HIS A 370 21.41 25.64 -35.31
C HIS A 370 20.24 26.05 -34.42
N GLN A 371 19.55 25.08 -33.83
CA GLN A 371 18.37 25.31 -33.00
C GLN A 371 18.22 24.21 -31.95
N ALA A 372 17.51 24.52 -30.86
CA ALA A 372 17.32 23.57 -29.78
C ALA A 372 16.48 22.35 -30.24
N GLY A 373 16.85 21.17 -29.79
CA GLY A 373 16.19 19.91 -30.13
C GLY A 373 17.17 18.73 -30.17
N ALA A 374 16.64 17.54 -30.45
CA ALA A 374 17.45 16.33 -30.53
C ALA A 374 17.83 15.98 -31.99
N SER A 375 19.08 15.58 -32.18
CA SER A 375 19.57 14.95 -33.41
C SER A 375 20.41 13.71 -33.08
N ARG A 376 20.74 12.95 -34.12
CA ARG A 376 21.62 11.78 -34.03
C ARG A 376 22.65 11.87 -35.13
N VAL A 377 23.91 11.72 -34.77
CA VAL A 377 25.03 11.57 -35.70
C VAL A 377 25.30 10.09 -35.91
N ASN A 378 25.38 9.66 -37.15
CA ASN A 378 25.85 8.33 -37.51
C ASN A 378 27.06 8.43 -38.43
N ALA A 379 28.01 7.52 -38.27
CA ALA A 379 29.10 7.31 -39.22
C ALA A 379 29.24 5.83 -39.57
N THR A 380 29.55 5.54 -40.83
CA THR A 380 29.70 4.16 -41.33
C THR A 380 30.92 4.06 -42.25
N SER A 381 31.72 3.00 -42.12
CA SER A 381 32.80 2.66 -43.06
C SER A 381 32.25 2.32 -44.45
N ALA A 382 33.08 2.44 -45.49
CA ALA A 382 32.66 2.19 -46.88
C ALA A 382 32.16 0.75 -47.11
N ASP A 383 32.70 -0.21 -46.36
CA ASP A 383 32.31 -1.63 -46.41
C ASP A 383 31.21 -2.01 -45.41
N GLY A 384 30.75 -1.05 -44.58
CA GLY A 384 29.70 -1.23 -43.59
C GLY A 384 30.10 -2.02 -42.34
N ARG A 385 31.38 -2.39 -42.16
CA ARG A 385 31.82 -3.18 -41.01
C ARG A 385 31.94 -2.39 -39.70
N TYR A 386 32.25 -1.10 -39.80
CA TYR A 386 32.33 -0.20 -38.65
C TYR A 386 31.21 0.83 -38.72
N SER A 387 30.50 0.96 -37.60
CA SER A 387 29.44 1.94 -37.41
C SER A 387 29.70 2.70 -36.12
N PHE A 388 29.32 3.96 -36.10
CA PHE A 388 29.30 4.81 -34.92
C PHE A 388 27.96 5.52 -34.86
N GLN A 389 27.40 5.64 -33.68
CA GLN A 389 26.14 6.32 -33.42
C GLN A 389 26.24 7.16 -32.14
N LEU A 390 25.87 8.43 -32.24
CA LEU A 390 25.84 9.37 -31.12
C LEU A 390 24.53 10.13 -31.09
N ARG A 391 23.85 10.16 -29.94
CA ARG A 391 22.69 11.03 -29.72
C ARG A 391 23.16 12.40 -29.25
N VAL A 392 22.63 13.46 -29.85
CA VAL A 392 23.01 14.84 -29.55
C VAL A 392 21.76 15.60 -29.14
N ASP A 393 21.76 16.13 -27.91
CA ASP A 393 20.75 17.07 -27.44
C ASP A 393 21.27 18.50 -27.57
N VAL A 394 20.58 19.32 -28.36
CA VAL A 394 20.93 20.72 -28.56
C VAL A 394 20.07 21.57 -27.64
N GLY A 395 20.70 22.22 -26.66
CA GLY A 395 20.00 23.10 -25.74
C GLY A 395 20.13 24.59 -26.07
N PRO A 396 19.33 25.43 -25.41
CA PRO A 396 19.27 26.86 -25.71
C PRO A 396 20.62 27.54 -25.48
N GLN A 397 20.90 28.61 -26.24
CA GLN A 397 22.09 29.42 -26.06
C GLN A 397 22.13 29.97 -24.62
N PRO A 398 23.24 29.82 -23.87
CA PRO A 398 23.36 30.42 -22.55
C PRO A 398 23.28 31.95 -22.70
N THR A 399 22.43 32.58 -21.86
CA THR A 399 22.24 34.04 -21.83
C THR A 399 23.13 34.70 -20.79
#